data_AF-A0A3E3IZW8-F1
#
_entry.id   AF-A0A3E3IZW8-F1
#
_cell.length_a   1.000
_cell.length_b   1.000
_cell.length_c   1.000
_cell.angle_alpha   90.00
_cell.angle_beta   90.00
_cell.angle_gamma   90.00
#
_symmetry.space_group_name_H-M   'P 1'
#
loop_
_entity.id
_entity.type
_entity.pdbx_description
1 polymer ?
#
loop_
_entity_poly.entity_id
_entity_poly.type
_entity_poly.pdbx_seq_one_letter_code
_entity_poly.pdbx_strand_id
1 'polypeptide(L)' 'MENGEKTRTEIRRFMIQYMKEHGYSPSFKEIGEAVGLKSKSSVSNHIKKMMESGMIETDGEFGTPRAIRIPGYQFVFEEK' A
#
# COMPACT_ATOMS: atom_id res chain seq x y z
N MET A 1 -10.62 -20.12 -5.73
CA MET A 1 -9.77 -19.38 -4.76
C MET A 1 -8.56 -18.96 -5.59
N GLU A 2 -8.33 -17.68 -5.95
CA GLU A 2 -7.32 -16.85 -5.27
C GLU A 2 -7.15 -15.42 -5.87
N ASN A 3 -8.19 -14.80 -6.47
CA ASN A 3 -7.99 -13.47 -7.10
C ASN A 3 -7.54 -12.39 -6.10
N GLY A 4 -7.90 -12.52 -4.82
CA GLY A 4 -7.58 -11.51 -3.82
C GLY A 4 -6.11 -11.46 -3.40
N GLU A 5 -5.36 -12.57 -3.48
CA GLU A 5 -3.92 -12.61 -3.12
C GLU A 5 -3.06 -11.99 -4.21
N LYS A 6 -3.42 -12.24 -5.48
CA LYS A 6 -2.79 -11.58 -6.62
C LYS A 6 -2.91 -10.07 -6.49
N THR A 7 -4.12 -9.55 -6.24
CA THR A 7 -4.34 -8.11 -6.04
C THR A 7 -3.53 -7.55 -4.87
N ARG A 8 -3.48 -8.23 -3.71
CA ARG A 8 -2.67 -7.77 -2.57
C ARG A 8 -1.17 -7.74 -2.89
N THR A 9 -0.69 -8.70 -3.67
CA THR A 9 0.69 -8.75 -4.15
C THR A 9 0.99 -7.59 -5.10
N GLU A 10 0.07 -7.26 -6.01
CA GLU A 10 0.19 -6.10 -6.89
C GLU A 10 0.18 -4.78 -6.12
N ILE A 11 -0.72 -4.64 -5.14
CA ILE A 11 -0.75 -3.47 -4.24
C ILE A 11 0.63 -3.29 -3.57
N ARG A 12 1.19 -4.37 -2.99
CA ARG A 12 2.50 -4.30 -2.33
C ARG A 12 3.61 -3.92 -3.31
N ARG A 13 3.64 -4.50 -4.50
CA ARG A 13 4.63 -4.17 -5.54
C ARG A 13 4.53 -2.71 -5.96
N PHE A 14 3.30 -2.24 -6.22
CA PHE A 14 3.04 -0.84 -6.57
C PHE A 14 3.51 0.09 -5.45
N MET A 15 3.18 -0.20 -4.19
CA MET A 15 3.63 0.62 -3.06
C MET A 15 5.15 0.74 -2.99
N ILE A 16 5.89 -0.38 -3.10
CA ILE A 16 7.35 -0.36 -3.08
C ILE A 16 7.90 0.51 -4.22
N GLN A 17 7.35 0.35 -5.42
CA GLN A 17 7.78 1.08 -6.61
C GLN A 17 7.49 2.58 -6.48
N TYR A 18 6.26 2.93 -6.09
CA TYR A 18 5.84 4.32 -5.84
C TYR A 18 6.72 4.98 -4.78
N MET A 19 6.98 4.29 -3.67
CA MET A 19 7.84 4.77 -2.60
C MET A 19 9.27 5.03 -3.09
N LYS A 20 9.83 4.14 -3.93
CA LYS A 20 11.15 4.34 -4.54
C LYS A 20 11.21 5.55 -5.46
N GLU A 21 10.15 5.81 -6.22
CA GLU A 21 10.10 6.90 -7.20
C GLU A 21 9.80 8.26 -6.56
N HIS A 22 8.90 8.28 -5.57
CA HIS A 22 8.39 9.52 -4.98
C HIS A 22 8.98 9.86 -3.62
N GLY A 23 9.57 8.89 -2.91
CA GLY A 23 10.10 9.08 -1.56
C GLY A 23 9.04 9.13 -0.45
N TYR A 24 7.77 8.80 -0.74
CA TYR A 24 6.69 8.75 0.25
C TYR A 24 5.65 7.67 -0.10
N SER A 25 4.81 7.33 0.89
CA SER A 25 3.77 6.30 0.75
C SER A 25 2.59 6.76 -0.13
N PRO A 26 2.03 5.91 -1.02
CA PRO A 26 0.88 6.28 -1.83
C PRO A 26 -0.40 6.40 -0.99
N SER A 27 -1.40 7.09 -1.54
CA SER A 27 -2.77 7.15 -1.01
C SER A 27 -3.61 5.95 -1.47
N PHE A 28 -4.73 5.72 -0.79
CA PHE A 28 -5.66 4.65 -1.13
C PHE A 28 -6.25 4.84 -2.55
N LYS A 29 -6.37 6.09 -3.00
CA LYS A 29 -6.85 6.40 -4.34
C LYS A 29 -5.83 5.96 -5.40
N GLU A 30 -4.56 6.33 -5.22
CA GLU A 30 -3.48 5.96 -6.12
C GLU A 30 -3.28 4.44 -6.20
N ILE A 31 -3.38 3.75 -5.06
CA ILE A 31 -3.35 2.28 -5.02
C ILE A 31 -4.50 1.71 -5.87
N GLY A 32 -5.72 2.20 -5.67
CA GLY A 32 -6.89 1.73 -6.41
C GLY A 32 -6.77 1.95 -7.92
N GLU A 33 -6.28 3.13 -8.33
CA GLU A 33 -6.04 3.46 -9.74
C GLU A 33 -4.96 2.56 -10.35
N ALA A 34 -3.87 2.30 -9.62
CA ALA A 34 -2.77 1.46 -10.10
C ALA A 34 -3.13 -0.02 -10.28
N VAL A 35 -3.96 -0.57 -9.38
CA VAL A 35 -4.36 -1.99 -9.43
C VAL A 35 -5.74 -2.23 -10.08
N GLY A 36 -6.32 -1.19 -10.70
CA GLY A 36 -7.59 -1.30 -11.43
C GLY A 36 -8.84 -1.51 -10.56
N LEU A 37 -8.76 -1.17 -9.27
CA LEU A 37 -9.91 -1.25 -8.35
C LEU A 37 -10.77 0.01 -8.45
N LYS A 38 -11.95 -0.13 -9.05
CA LYS A 38 -12.89 0.98 -9.28
C LYS A 38 -13.54 1.56 -8.00
N SER A 39 -13.62 0.76 -6.94
CA SER A 39 -14.35 1.11 -5.71
C SER A 39 -13.43 1.25 -4.51
N LYS A 40 -13.55 2.37 -3.79
CA LYS A 40 -12.82 2.63 -2.53
C LYS A 40 -13.00 1.50 -1.51
N SER A 41 -14.19 0.91 -1.44
CA SER A 41 -14.54 -0.20 -0.54
C SER A 41 -13.75 -1.48 -0.84
N SER A 42 -13.41 -1.71 -2.11
CA SER A 42 -12.58 -2.85 -2.51
C SER A 42 -11.14 -2.64 -2.06
N VAL A 43 -10.59 -1.44 -2.31
CA VAL A 43 -9.23 -1.09 -1.88
C VAL A 43 -9.11 -1.22 -0.36
N SER A 44 -10.02 -0.61 0.40
CA SER A 44 -9.97 -0.66 1.87
C SER A 44 -10.05 -2.09 2.40
N ASN A 45 -10.87 -2.96 1.79
CA ASN A 45 -10.94 -4.37 2.19
C ASN A 45 -9.61 -5.11 1.93
N HIS A 46 -8.94 -4.85 0.80
CA HIS A 46 -7.62 -5.44 0.54
C HIS A 46 -6.56 -4.93 1.52
N ILE A 47 -6.51 -3.61 1.77
CA ILE A 47 -5.59 -3.01 2.74
C ILE A 47 -5.82 -3.57 4.14
N LYS A 48 -7.09 -3.71 4.57
CA LYS A 48 -7.42 -4.31 5.87
C LYS A 48 -6.86 -5.74 5.99
N LYS A 49 -7.09 -6.57 4.98
CA LYS A 49 -6.54 -7.94 4.95
C LYS A 49 -5.02 -7.98 4.93
N MET A 50 -4.36 -7.02 4.26
CA MET A 50 -2.90 -6.91 4.25
C MET A 50 -2.34 -6.48 5.61
N MET A 51 -3.07 -5.63 6.35
CA MET A 51 -2.71 -5.30 7.75
C MET A 51 -2.89 -6.50 8.68
N GLU A 52 -4.03 -7.20 8.57
CA GLU A 52 -4.30 -8.41 9.36
C GLU A 52 -3.27 -9.52 9.11
N SER A 53 -2.73 -9.60 7.89
CA SER A 53 -1.67 -10.56 7.55
C SER A 53 -0.25 -10.06 7.86
N GLY A 54 -0.07 -8.85 8.39
CA GLY A 54 1.23 -8.23 8.66
C GLY A 54 2.04 -7.90 7.39
N MET A 55 1.40 -7.80 6.23
CA MET A 55 2.07 -7.45 4.96
C MET A 55 2.35 -5.94 4.86
N ILE A 56 1.52 -5.12 5.52
CA ILE A 56 1.65 -3.67 5.66
C ILE A 56 1.25 -3.26 7.07
N GLU A 57 1.69 -2.08 7.50
CA GLU A 57 1.28 -1.43 8.75
C GLU A 57 0.87 0.02 8.47
N THR A 58 0.22 0.69 9.42
CA THR A 58 -0.14 2.11 9.31
C THR A 58 0.26 2.83 10.59
N ASP A 59 0.85 4.01 10.46
CA ASP A 59 1.22 4.86 11.61
C ASP A 59 0.14 5.88 11.98
N GLY A 60 -0.98 5.88 11.24
CA GLY A 60 -2.14 6.74 11.49
C GLY A 60 -3.47 5.97 11.39
N GLU A 61 -4.58 6.69 11.57
CA GLU A 61 -5.92 6.12 11.46
C GLU A 61 -6.14 5.45 10.10
N PHE A 62 -6.92 4.37 10.07
CA PHE A 62 -7.17 3.63 8.83
C PHE A 62 -7.83 4.52 7.78
N GLY A 63 -7.21 4.62 6.61
CA GLY A 63 -7.66 5.51 5.53
C GLY A 63 -6.93 6.86 5.50
N THR A 64 -6.08 7.15 6.49
CA THR A 64 -5.19 8.32 6.45
C THR A 64 -4.26 8.21 5.24
N PRO A 65 -4.27 9.18 4.32
CA PRO A 65 -3.36 9.19 3.19
C PRO A 65 -1.91 9.18 3.66
N ARG A 66 -1.05 8.45 2.96
CA ARG A 66 0.41 8.43 3.18
C ARG A 66 0.85 7.94 4.56
N ALA A 67 -0.03 7.30 5.33
CA ALA A 67 0.29 6.72 6.64
C ALA A 67 0.70 5.24 6.58
N ILE A 68 0.58 4.60 5.40
CA ILE A 68 0.90 3.17 5.27
C ILE A 68 2.42 2.99 5.17
N ARG A 69 2.96 2.05 5.95
CA ARG A 69 4.34 1.58 5.88
C ARG A 69 4.42 0.09 5.54
N ILE A 70 5.56 -0.31 4.99
CA ILE A 70 5.85 -1.72 4.71
C ILE A 70 6.85 -2.20 5.77
N PRO A 71 6.50 -3.20 6.59
CA PRO A 71 7.42 -3.74 7.59
C PRO A 71 8.78 -4.10 6.96
N GLY A 72 9.86 -3.63 7.58
CA GLY A 72 11.23 -3.87 7.12
C GLY A 72 11.73 -2.97 5.98
N TYR A 73 10.92 -2.01 5.50
CA TYR A 73 11.37 -0.98 4.56
C TYR A 73 11.52 0.34 5.31
N GLN A 74 12.70 0.97 5.19
CA GLN A 74 12.96 2.31 5.70
C GLN A 74 13.44 3.19 4.57
N PHE A 75 12.90 4.41 4.52
CA PHE A 75 13.44 5.44 3.65
C PHE A 75 14.75 5.94 4.26
N VAL A 76 15.84 5.78 3.51
CA VAL A 76 17.10 6.44 3.81
C VAL A 76 17.25 7.58 2.82
N PHE A 77 17.38 8.80 3.34
CA PHE A 77 17.81 9.93 2.53
C PHE A 77 19.32 9.77 2.38
N GLU A 78 19.78 9.47 1.16
CA GLU A 78 21.20 9.49 0.87
C GLU A 78 21.62 10.95 0.75
N GLU A 79 22.30 11.45 1.78
CA GLU A 79 22.95 12.76 1.75
C GLU A 79 24.13 12.65 0.78
N LYS A 80 24.09 13.45 -0.29
CA LYS A 80 25.12 13.47 -1.34
C LYS A 80 26.20 14.51 -1.03
#